data_AF-A0A7V4PKJ6-F1
#
_entry.id   AF-A0A7V4PKJ6-F1
#
_cell.length_a   1.000
_cell.length_b   1.000
_cell.length_c   1.000
_cell.angle_alpha   90.00
_cell.angle_beta   90.00
_cell.angle_gamma   90.00
#
_symmetry.space_group_name_H-M   'P 1'
#
loop_
_entity.id
_entity.type
_entity.pdbx_description
1 polymer ?
#
loop_
_entity_poly.entity_id
_entity_poly.type
_entity_poly.pdbx_seq_one_letter_code
_entity_poly.pdbx_strand_id
1 'polypeptide(L)'
;LFVPYYSTIYPFLFLRDLFGILVLIGIGLALYRRLILKPPRLKTNRMDLYAILLVIVIILSGIFLEATKMIGYSDYKRMVEEYSGLSDPEELRALEAYWVKEFGTVSPNLREPFDKTLLGKGKELHQSSCAECHSKYQWAFVGYGTSRLIRPIGTGIDRTQIPLFLWYVHLLACFGGLAYLPFSKMFHLLSSALSLLINSVAEKKRLSEPNRMTRRALELDACTHCGTCTLRCSVAQTYEEIQNIHILPSEKISAIRIFASQKRLSEEELRRLQEGVYLCTNCYRCTVVCPVGIDLQDLWFNVREMLLQKGFPEYLVLSPLSYYRGLMKGETLLKDYPTPLLRAREAILAQCGLMKEKEKVIPLTPPDRPFQTGLGLSAQAKNFSVCFGCQTCTTVCPVVANYENPQEVLGLLPHQIMHATALGLRDLAFGSNMLWDCLTCYQCQEQCPQGVAVTDVLYELKNLAIRYVREKRA
;
A
#
# COMPACT_ATOMS: atom_id res chain seq x y z
N LEU A 1 -27.97 -29.00 -8.77
CA LEU A 1 -27.45 -27.83 -8.01
C LEU A 1 -27.94 -26.58 -8.74
N PHE A 2 -29.13 -26.02 -8.57
CA PHE A 2 -30.12 -25.98 -7.49
C PHE A 2 -31.53 -26.15 -8.07
N VAL A 3 -32.42 -26.87 -7.39
CA VAL A 3 -33.86 -26.98 -7.70
C VAL A 3 -34.62 -26.11 -6.68
N PRO A 4 -35.66 -25.37 -7.10
CA PRO A 4 -35.61 -24.21 -7.99
C PRO A 4 -35.27 -22.95 -7.16
N TYR A 5 -34.22 -22.23 -7.52
CA TYR A 5 -33.93 -20.93 -6.89
C TYR A 5 -34.87 -19.87 -7.48
N TYR A 6 -35.74 -19.30 -6.65
CA TYR A 6 -36.69 -18.27 -7.06
C TYR A 6 -36.27 -16.89 -6.56
N SER A 7 -35.56 -16.14 -7.40
CA SER A 7 -35.07 -14.80 -7.07
C SER A 7 -36.16 -13.75 -6.77
N THR A 8 -37.43 -14.07 -7.06
CA THR A 8 -38.61 -13.19 -6.96
C THR A 8 -39.54 -13.53 -5.79
N ILE A 9 -39.13 -14.45 -4.90
CA ILE A 9 -39.89 -14.83 -3.71
C ILE A 9 -39.21 -14.27 -2.46
N TYR A 10 -40.01 -14.00 -1.43
CA TYR A 10 -39.53 -13.76 -0.08
C TYR A 10 -38.85 -15.02 0.51
N PRO A 11 -37.69 -14.91 1.19
CA PRO A 11 -36.99 -13.69 1.61
C PRO A 11 -35.92 -13.19 0.62
N PHE A 12 -35.71 -13.84 -0.52
CA PHE A 12 -34.59 -13.55 -1.43
C PHE A 12 -34.65 -12.15 -2.03
N LEU A 13 -35.83 -11.67 -2.42
CA LEU A 13 -36.02 -10.28 -2.88
C LEU A 13 -35.61 -9.25 -1.83
N PHE A 14 -36.05 -9.46 -0.58
CA PHE A 14 -35.74 -8.58 0.53
C PHE A 14 -34.24 -8.58 0.83
N LEU A 15 -33.62 -9.76 0.90
CA LEU A 15 -32.19 -9.90 1.17
C LEU A 15 -31.35 -9.23 0.08
N ARG A 16 -31.74 -9.36 -1.20
CA ARG A 16 -31.06 -8.69 -2.31
C ARG A 16 -31.01 -7.17 -2.12
N ASP A 17 -32.15 -6.55 -1.82
CA ASP A 17 -32.24 -5.10 -1.63
C ASP A 17 -31.52 -4.63 -0.37
N LEU A 18 -31.64 -5.40 0.72
CA LEU A 18 -30.92 -5.13 1.97
C LEU A 18 -29.41 -5.10 1.74
N PHE A 19 -28.85 -6.14 1.12
CA PHE A 19 -27.42 -6.18 0.83
C PHE A 19 -27.00 -5.13 -0.19
N GLY A 20 -27.85 -4.83 -1.19
CA GLY A 20 -27.65 -3.72 -2.12
C GLY A 20 -27.46 -2.38 -1.42
N ILE A 21 -28.32 -2.05 -0.45
CA ILE A 21 -28.17 -0.83 0.37
C ILE A 21 -26.91 -0.85 1.21
N LEU A 22 -26.60 -1.98 1.87
CA LEU A 22 -25.39 -2.07 2.69
C LEU A 22 -24.14 -1.76 1.85
N VAL A 23 -24.10 -2.22 0.59
CA VAL A 23 -23.02 -1.87 -0.35
C VAL A 23 -23.04 -0.38 -0.70
N LEU A 24 -24.20 0.22 -0.98
CA LEU A 24 -24.31 1.66 -1.25
C LEU A 24 -23.87 2.52 -0.05
N ILE A 25 -24.21 2.13 1.18
CA ILE A 25 -23.72 2.77 2.41
C ILE A 25 -22.20 2.66 2.48
N GLY A 26 -21.63 1.48 2.21
CA GLY A 26 -20.18 1.26 2.18
C GLY A 26 -19.47 2.15 1.15
N ILE A 27 -20.03 2.27 -0.06
CA ILE A 27 -19.55 3.20 -1.09
C ILE A 27 -19.61 4.64 -0.58
N GLY A 28 -20.74 5.05 0.02
CA GLY A 28 -20.93 6.39 0.59
C GLY A 28 -19.88 6.73 1.64
N LEU A 29 -19.61 5.80 2.57
CA LEU A 29 -18.55 5.96 3.58
C LEU A 29 -17.16 6.07 2.95
N ALA A 30 -16.88 5.25 1.93
CA ALA A 30 -15.59 5.30 1.21
C ALA A 30 -15.40 6.64 0.48
N LEU A 31 -16.44 7.15 -0.18
CA LEU A 31 -16.43 8.44 -0.87
C LEU A 31 -16.33 9.60 0.13
N TYR A 32 -17.10 9.57 1.22
CA TYR A 32 -17.05 10.57 2.29
C TYR A 32 -15.63 10.68 2.87
N ARG A 33 -15.01 9.53 3.15
CA ARG A 33 -13.64 9.48 3.67
C ARG A 33 -12.61 10.06 2.70
N ARG A 34 -12.76 9.82 1.38
CA ARG A 34 -11.80 10.26 0.36
C ARG A 34 -11.99 11.71 -0.09
N LEU A 35 -13.24 12.16 -0.19
CA LEU A 35 -13.58 13.47 -0.75
C LEU A 35 -13.76 14.55 0.32
N ILE A 36 -14.24 14.20 1.52
CA ILE A 36 -14.57 15.17 2.57
C ILE A 36 -13.55 15.09 3.71
N LEU A 37 -13.42 13.94 4.39
CA LEU A 37 -12.51 13.83 5.54
C LEU A 37 -11.04 14.04 5.16
N LYS A 38 -10.64 13.60 3.96
CA LYS A 38 -9.26 13.71 3.43
C LYS A 38 -8.19 13.42 4.51
N PRO A 39 -8.22 12.23 5.14
CA PRO A 39 -7.32 11.93 6.25
C PRO A 39 -5.86 12.12 5.80
N PRO A 40 -5.00 12.71 6.65
CA PRO A 40 -3.65 13.07 6.27
C PRO A 40 -2.90 11.89 5.65
N ARG A 41 -2.21 12.14 4.54
CA ARG A 41 -1.30 11.18 3.88
C ARG A 41 -2.00 9.92 3.29
N LEU A 42 -3.33 9.85 3.30
CA LEU A 42 -4.07 8.87 2.51
C LEU A 42 -4.16 9.37 1.06
N LYS A 43 -3.49 8.68 0.13
CA LYS A 43 -3.61 8.96 -1.30
C LYS A 43 -4.65 8.03 -1.92
N THR A 44 -5.29 8.47 -3.00
CA THR A 44 -6.19 7.64 -3.80
C THR A 44 -5.51 7.36 -5.13
N ASN A 45 -5.40 6.09 -5.50
CA ASN A 45 -4.81 5.69 -6.77
C ASN A 45 -5.89 5.37 -7.83
N ARG A 46 -5.49 5.11 -9.08
CA ARG A 46 -6.45 4.78 -10.16
C ARG A 46 -7.20 3.47 -9.90
N MET A 47 -6.55 2.47 -9.32
CA MET A 47 -7.22 1.21 -8.96
C MET A 47 -8.32 1.41 -7.91
N ASP A 48 -8.15 2.37 -7.01
CA ASP A 48 -9.19 2.74 -6.05
C ASP A 48 -10.44 3.26 -6.73
N LEU A 49 -10.25 4.17 -7.68
CA LEU A 49 -11.32 4.79 -8.43
C LEU A 49 -12.06 3.75 -9.28
N TYR A 50 -11.31 2.92 -10.03
CA TYR A 50 -11.91 1.89 -10.88
C TYR A 50 -12.73 0.89 -10.07
N ALA A 51 -12.22 0.45 -8.91
CA ALA A 51 -12.95 -0.52 -8.09
C ALA A 51 -14.24 0.08 -7.50
N ILE A 52 -14.22 1.33 -7.04
CA ILE A 52 -15.42 2.01 -6.53
C ILE A 52 -16.44 2.20 -7.66
N LEU A 53 -16.00 2.68 -8.82
CA LEU A 53 -16.86 2.89 -9.99
C LEU A 53 -17.51 1.57 -10.44
N LEU A 54 -16.74 0.48 -10.50
CA LEU A 54 -17.23 -0.82 -10.92
C LEU A 54 -18.32 -1.35 -10.00
N VAL A 55 -18.12 -1.26 -8.68
CA VAL A 55 -19.14 -1.69 -7.70
C VAL A 55 -20.39 -0.80 -7.79
N ILE A 56 -20.23 0.52 -7.97
CA ILE A 56 -21.36 1.43 -8.21
C ILE A 56 -22.16 0.99 -9.43
N VAL A 57 -21.49 0.74 -10.56
CA VAL A 57 -22.15 0.31 -11.80
C VAL A 57 -22.89 -1.01 -11.60
N ILE A 58 -22.26 -2.01 -10.97
CA ILE A 58 -22.91 -3.31 -10.70
C ILE A 58 -24.17 -3.13 -9.85
N ILE A 59 -24.09 -2.41 -8.74
CA ILE A 59 -25.23 -2.27 -7.81
C ILE A 59 -26.35 -1.43 -8.42
N LEU A 60 -26.03 -0.27 -9.00
CA LEU A 60 -27.03 0.59 -9.60
C LEU A 60 -27.70 -0.07 -10.80
N SER A 61 -26.93 -0.67 -11.72
CA SER A 61 -27.50 -1.39 -12.86
C SER A 61 -28.41 -2.53 -12.41
N GLY A 62 -28.08 -3.22 -11.31
CA GLY A 62 -28.93 -4.27 -10.73
C GLY A 62 -30.26 -3.74 -10.20
N ILE A 63 -30.23 -2.65 -9.42
CA ILE A 63 -31.44 -2.00 -8.86
C ILE A 63 -32.34 -1.48 -9.99
N PHE A 64 -31.77 -0.80 -10.99
CA PHE A 64 -32.53 -0.29 -12.13
C PHE A 64 -33.08 -1.41 -13.01
N LEU A 65 -32.30 -2.47 -13.23
CA LEU A 65 -32.77 -3.65 -13.98
C LEU A 65 -33.96 -4.31 -13.27
N GLU A 66 -33.89 -4.47 -11.95
CA GLU A 66 -34.99 -4.97 -11.15
C GLU A 66 -36.22 -4.07 -11.24
N ALA A 67 -36.05 -2.76 -11.07
CA ALA A 67 -37.14 -1.79 -11.11
C ALA A 67 -37.85 -1.75 -12.48
N THR A 68 -37.09 -1.82 -13.57
CA THR A 68 -37.66 -1.83 -14.93
C THR A 68 -38.43 -3.12 -15.23
N LYS A 69 -37.94 -4.28 -14.77
CA LYS A 69 -38.66 -5.56 -14.89
C LYS A 69 -39.97 -5.60 -14.11
N MET A 70 -40.04 -4.93 -12.96
CA MET A 70 -41.29 -4.86 -12.17
C MET A 70 -42.43 -4.15 -12.91
N ILE A 71 -42.11 -3.14 -13.73
CA ILE A 71 -43.13 -2.35 -14.45
C ILE A 71 -43.34 -2.81 -15.90
N GLY A 72 -42.43 -3.59 -16.47
CA GLY A 72 -42.42 -4.00 -17.87
C GLY A 72 -43.63 -4.85 -18.26
N TYR A 73 -44.42 -4.39 -19.21
CA TYR A 73 -45.56 -5.15 -19.72
C TYR A 73 -45.11 -6.33 -20.59
N SER A 74 -44.04 -6.16 -21.37
CA SER A 74 -43.50 -7.22 -22.24
C SER A 74 -43.02 -8.43 -21.44
N ASP A 75 -42.36 -8.21 -20.29
CA ASP A 75 -41.97 -9.29 -19.37
C ASP A 75 -43.18 -9.96 -18.72
N TYR A 76 -44.17 -9.19 -18.25
CA TYR A 76 -45.43 -9.73 -17.73
C TYR A 76 -46.11 -10.63 -18.77
N LYS A 77 -46.30 -10.12 -20.00
CA LYS A 77 -46.95 -10.84 -21.10
C LYS A 77 -46.21 -12.14 -21.42
N ARG A 78 -44.88 -12.09 -21.57
CA ARG A 78 -44.05 -13.27 -21.82
C ARG A 78 -44.22 -14.33 -20.73
N MET A 79 -44.19 -13.92 -19.45
CA MET A 79 -44.37 -14.85 -18.33
C MET A 79 -45.75 -15.50 -18.32
N VAL A 80 -46.80 -14.73 -18.61
CA VAL A 80 -48.17 -15.26 -18.68
C VAL A 80 -48.31 -16.25 -19.83
N GLU A 81 -47.81 -15.92 -21.03
CA GLU A 81 -47.85 -16.80 -22.20
C GLU A 81 -47.05 -18.09 -22.00
N GLU A 82 -45.87 -18.02 -21.38
CA GLU A 82 -44.99 -19.17 -21.21
C GLU A 82 -45.41 -20.08 -20.03
N TYR A 83 -45.95 -19.52 -18.95
CA TYR A 83 -46.07 -20.26 -17.67
C TYR A 83 -47.49 -20.32 -17.09
N SER A 84 -48.42 -19.45 -17.46
CA SER A 84 -49.73 -19.41 -16.78
C SER A 84 -50.70 -20.52 -17.21
N GLY A 85 -50.53 -21.06 -18.43
CA GLY A 85 -51.47 -22.00 -19.04
C GLY A 85 -52.83 -21.40 -19.41
N LEU A 86 -53.02 -20.08 -19.23
CA LEU A 86 -54.27 -19.38 -19.50
C LEU A 86 -54.40 -19.06 -20.99
N SER A 87 -55.60 -19.28 -21.55
CA SER A 87 -55.92 -18.97 -22.96
C SER A 87 -57.19 -18.15 -23.12
N ASP A 88 -58.04 -18.08 -22.09
CA ASP A 88 -59.27 -17.27 -22.12
C ASP A 88 -58.93 -15.77 -22.02
N PRO A 89 -59.35 -14.95 -23.01
CA PRO A 89 -59.18 -13.50 -22.99
C PRO A 89 -59.72 -12.81 -21.74
N GLU A 90 -60.82 -13.33 -21.13
CA GLU A 90 -61.38 -12.74 -19.91
C GLU A 90 -60.51 -13.02 -18.68
N GLU A 91 -59.95 -14.22 -18.58
CA GLU A 91 -59.03 -14.60 -17.50
C GLU A 91 -57.73 -13.81 -17.59
N LEU A 92 -57.17 -13.67 -18.81
CA LEU A 92 -55.98 -12.84 -19.07
C LEU A 92 -56.22 -11.38 -18.66
N ARG A 93 -57.39 -10.82 -18.98
CA ARG A 93 -57.77 -9.46 -18.59
C ARG A 93 -57.90 -9.29 -17.08
N ALA A 94 -58.47 -10.28 -16.39
CA ALA A 94 -58.62 -10.26 -14.94
C ALA A 94 -57.25 -10.33 -14.23
N LEU A 95 -56.37 -11.23 -14.68
CA LEU A 95 -55.01 -11.35 -14.16
C LEU A 95 -54.20 -10.07 -14.40
N GLU A 96 -54.32 -9.47 -15.59
CA GLU A 96 -53.62 -8.22 -15.92
C GLU A 96 -54.09 -7.06 -15.04
N ALA A 97 -55.41 -6.92 -14.83
CA ALA A 97 -55.96 -5.90 -13.92
C ALA A 97 -55.44 -6.06 -12.49
N TYR A 98 -55.30 -7.30 -12.00
CA TYR A 98 -54.73 -7.59 -10.68
C TYR A 98 -53.24 -7.22 -10.60
N TRP A 99 -52.44 -7.57 -11.61
CA TRP A 99 -51.01 -7.23 -11.65
C TRP A 99 -50.75 -5.72 -11.80
N VAL A 100 -51.55 -5.00 -12.61
CA VAL A 100 -51.47 -3.54 -12.71
C VAL A 100 -51.71 -2.88 -11.35
N LYS A 101 -52.68 -3.37 -10.57
CA LYS A 101 -53.05 -2.80 -9.27
C LYS A 101 -52.10 -3.20 -8.13
N GLU A 102 -51.84 -4.50 -7.96
CA GLU A 102 -51.10 -5.02 -6.79
C GLU A 102 -49.58 -5.08 -7.02
N PHE A 103 -49.15 -5.28 -8.26
CA PHE A 103 -47.72 -5.40 -8.63
C PHE A 103 -47.20 -4.14 -9.35
N GLY A 104 -48.09 -3.26 -9.82
CA GLY A 104 -47.70 -1.98 -10.41
C GLY A 104 -47.22 -2.06 -11.85
N THR A 105 -47.48 -3.18 -12.54
CA THR A 105 -47.20 -3.36 -13.98
C THR A 105 -47.85 -2.25 -14.79
N VAL A 106 -47.11 -1.69 -15.75
CA VAL A 106 -47.60 -0.58 -16.59
C VAL A 106 -48.16 -1.15 -17.88
N SER A 107 -49.45 -1.48 -17.88
CA SER A 107 -50.12 -2.00 -19.07
C SER A 107 -50.43 -0.89 -20.09
N PRO A 108 -50.22 -1.15 -21.40
CA PRO A 108 -50.73 -0.29 -22.47
C PRO A 108 -52.24 -0.44 -22.69
N ASN A 109 -52.84 -1.55 -22.24
CA ASN A 109 -54.21 -1.97 -22.55
C ASN A 109 -55.21 -1.64 -21.44
N LEU A 110 -54.76 -1.66 -20.18
CA LEU A 110 -55.61 -1.48 -19.00
C LEU A 110 -55.08 -0.34 -18.11
N ARG A 111 -55.99 0.49 -17.62
CA ARG A 111 -55.71 1.54 -16.63
C ARG A 111 -56.75 1.51 -15.53
N GLU A 112 -56.32 1.86 -14.32
CA GLU A 112 -57.22 2.04 -13.18
C GLU A 112 -58.28 3.11 -13.48
N PRO A 113 -59.51 3.01 -12.90
CA PRO A 113 -59.95 2.09 -11.85
C PRO A 113 -60.50 0.74 -12.36
N PHE A 114 -60.37 -0.31 -11.53
CA PHE A 114 -60.90 -1.66 -11.81
C PHE A 114 -62.00 -2.05 -10.83
N ASP A 115 -63.01 -2.79 -11.31
CA ASP A 115 -64.08 -3.33 -10.46
C ASP A 115 -63.55 -4.40 -9.49
N LYS A 116 -64.18 -4.50 -8.31
CA LYS A 116 -63.82 -5.47 -7.26
C LYS A 116 -64.01 -6.91 -7.71
N THR A 117 -65.01 -7.19 -8.55
CA THR A 117 -65.27 -8.54 -9.07
C THR A 117 -64.12 -9.00 -9.98
N LEU A 118 -63.68 -8.15 -10.90
CA LEU A 118 -62.56 -8.38 -11.80
C LEU A 118 -61.25 -8.61 -11.04
N LEU A 119 -60.98 -7.81 -10.01
CA LEU A 119 -59.81 -7.97 -9.15
C LEU A 119 -59.86 -9.25 -8.30
N GLY A 120 -61.05 -9.69 -7.88
CA GLY A 120 -61.26 -10.96 -7.20
C GLY A 120 -60.86 -12.14 -8.08
N LYS A 121 -61.39 -12.20 -9.32
CA LYS A 121 -61.04 -13.22 -10.32
C LYS A 121 -59.54 -13.21 -10.63
N GLY A 122 -58.94 -12.01 -10.80
CA GLY A 122 -57.50 -11.87 -11.03
C GLY A 122 -56.63 -12.33 -9.86
N LYS A 123 -57.09 -12.15 -8.61
CA LYS A 123 -56.38 -12.63 -7.41
C LYS A 123 -56.35 -14.16 -7.35
N GLU A 124 -57.47 -14.82 -7.65
CA GLU A 124 -57.55 -16.29 -7.69
C GLU A 124 -56.61 -16.86 -8.74
N LEU A 125 -56.62 -16.29 -9.95
CA LEU A 125 -55.70 -16.66 -11.03
C LEU A 125 -54.23 -16.44 -10.67
N HIS A 126 -53.90 -15.35 -9.97
CA HIS A 126 -52.55 -15.14 -9.45
C HIS A 126 -52.16 -16.21 -8.42
N GLN A 127 -53.08 -16.59 -7.53
CA GLN A 127 -52.81 -17.62 -6.52
C GLN A 127 -52.59 -19.00 -7.14
N SER A 128 -53.31 -19.35 -8.20
CA SER A 128 -53.17 -20.64 -8.88
C SER A 128 -51.93 -20.70 -9.79
N SER A 129 -51.58 -19.61 -10.47
CA SER A 129 -50.63 -19.67 -11.59
C SER A 129 -49.36 -18.82 -11.42
N CYS A 130 -49.31 -17.92 -10.43
CA CYS A 130 -48.19 -16.98 -10.28
C CYS A 130 -47.58 -16.92 -8.88
N ALA A 131 -48.34 -17.20 -7.82
CA ALA A 131 -47.93 -17.00 -6.44
C ALA A 131 -46.77 -17.91 -6.01
N GLU A 132 -46.60 -19.06 -6.67
CA GLU A 132 -45.45 -19.95 -6.44
C GLU A 132 -44.12 -19.31 -6.86
N CYS A 133 -44.12 -18.39 -7.83
CA CYS A 133 -42.91 -17.75 -8.35
C CYS A 133 -42.79 -16.27 -7.98
N HIS A 134 -43.89 -15.62 -7.57
CA HIS A 134 -43.95 -14.18 -7.35
C HIS A 134 -44.47 -13.82 -5.97
N SER A 135 -43.67 -13.03 -5.25
CA SER A 135 -44.13 -12.33 -4.05
C SER A 135 -44.37 -10.85 -4.36
N LYS A 136 -45.15 -10.16 -3.51
CA LYS A 136 -45.41 -8.73 -3.67
C LYS A 136 -44.08 -7.95 -3.71
N TYR A 137 -43.93 -7.07 -4.70
CA TYR A 137 -42.69 -6.32 -4.91
C TYR A 137 -42.29 -5.39 -3.76
N GLN A 138 -43.21 -5.09 -2.83
CA GLN A 138 -42.89 -4.33 -1.61
C GLN A 138 -41.74 -4.94 -0.79
N TRP A 139 -41.52 -6.26 -0.90
CA TRP A 139 -40.38 -6.92 -0.27
C TRP A 139 -39.04 -6.52 -0.89
N ALA A 140 -39.01 -6.19 -2.18
CA ALA A 140 -37.88 -5.52 -2.83
C ALA A 140 -38.06 -4.01 -2.72
N PHE A 141 -37.93 -3.49 -1.51
CA PHE A 141 -38.29 -2.12 -1.16
C PHE A 141 -37.52 -1.03 -1.93
N VAL A 142 -36.27 -1.28 -2.32
CA VAL A 142 -35.45 -0.37 -3.13
C VAL A 142 -35.84 -0.46 -4.59
N GLY A 143 -35.92 -1.69 -5.13
CA GLY A 143 -36.38 -1.93 -6.49
C GLY A 143 -37.78 -1.36 -6.71
N TYR A 144 -38.67 -1.56 -5.74
CA TYR A 144 -40.05 -1.08 -5.72
C TYR A 144 -40.16 0.44 -5.57
N GLY A 145 -39.37 1.04 -4.68
CA GLY A 145 -39.29 2.50 -4.57
C GLY A 145 -38.82 3.12 -5.88
N THR A 146 -37.81 2.51 -6.51
CA THR A 146 -37.29 2.93 -7.81
C THR A 146 -38.33 2.75 -8.92
N SER A 147 -39.04 1.60 -8.95
CA SER A 147 -40.05 1.29 -9.96
C SER A 147 -41.23 2.26 -9.91
N ARG A 148 -41.64 2.69 -8.70
CA ARG A 148 -42.64 3.73 -8.49
C ARG A 148 -42.21 5.08 -9.09
N LEU A 149 -40.93 5.45 -8.97
CA LEU A 149 -40.39 6.69 -9.55
C LEU A 149 -40.39 6.67 -11.08
N ILE A 150 -40.07 5.51 -11.70
CA ILE A 150 -40.00 5.37 -13.16
C ILE A 150 -41.33 4.95 -13.81
N ARG A 151 -42.37 4.64 -13.02
CA ARG A 151 -43.70 4.23 -13.52
C ARG A 151 -44.30 5.18 -14.58
N PRO A 152 -44.22 6.53 -14.46
CA PRO A 152 -44.82 7.44 -15.45
C PRO A 152 -44.27 7.31 -16.86
N ILE A 153 -43.01 6.88 -16.99
CA ILE A 153 -42.33 6.66 -18.27
C ILE A 153 -42.25 5.17 -18.65
N GLY A 154 -42.94 4.29 -17.89
CA GLY A 154 -42.82 2.84 -18.00
C GLY A 154 -43.12 2.26 -19.39
N THR A 155 -44.15 2.78 -20.08
CA THR A 155 -44.46 2.34 -21.45
C THR A 155 -43.36 2.69 -22.45
N GLY A 156 -42.64 3.80 -22.23
CA GLY A 156 -41.50 4.20 -23.06
C GLY A 156 -40.28 3.32 -22.81
N ILE A 157 -40.03 3.00 -21.53
CA ILE A 157 -38.93 2.11 -21.11
C ILE A 157 -39.10 0.70 -21.72
N ASP A 158 -40.31 0.16 -21.67
CA ASP A 158 -40.61 -1.19 -22.20
C ASP A 158 -40.43 -1.24 -23.73
N ARG A 159 -40.90 -0.22 -24.45
CA ARG A 159 -40.78 -0.12 -25.92
C ARG A 159 -39.35 0.05 -26.42
N THR A 160 -38.47 0.66 -25.63
CA THR A 160 -37.10 1.00 -26.03
C THR A 160 -36.07 -0.07 -25.65
N GLN A 161 -36.49 -1.26 -25.21
CA GLN A 161 -35.62 -2.36 -24.78
C GLN A 161 -34.58 -1.97 -23.70
N ILE A 162 -34.86 -0.94 -22.91
CA ILE A 162 -34.00 -0.53 -21.79
C ILE A 162 -33.73 -1.69 -20.80
N PRO A 163 -34.68 -2.57 -20.46
CA PRO A 163 -34.40 -3.73 -19.61
C PRO A 163 -33.31 -4.65 -20.18
N LEU A 164 -33.28 -4.84 -21.50
CA LEU A 164 -32.26 -5.65 -22.18
C LEU A 164 -30.89 -4.96 -22.13
N PHE A 165 -30.84 -3.65 -22.39
CA PHE A 165 -29.62 -2.86 -22.27
C PHE A 165 -29.04 -2.93 -20.84
N LEU A 166 -29.88 -2.69 -19.82
CA LEU A 166 -29.48 -2.77 -18.41
C LEU A 166 -29.00 -4.18 -18.04
N TRP A 167 -29.61 -5.23 -18.61
CA TRP A 167 -29.17 -6.60 -18.42
C TRP A 167 -27.75 -6.82 -18.96
N TYR A 168 -27.45 -6.36 -20.19
CA TYR A 168 -26.10 -6.44 -20.73
C TYR A 168 -25.09 -5.62 -19.92
N VAL A 169 -25.44 -4.39 -19.52
CA VAL A 169 -24.58 -3.54 -18.68
C VAL A 169 -24.26 -4.24 -17.37
N HIS A 170 -25.27 -4.77 -16.68
CA HIS A 170 -25.09 -5.46 -15.41
C HIS A 170 -24.24 -6.73 -15.57
N LEU A 171 -24.56 -7.55 -16.58
CA LEU A 171 -23.85 -8.79 -16.85
C LEU A 171 -22.38 -8.54 -17.19
N LEU A 172 -22.11 -7.62 -18.12
CA LEU A 172 -20.75 -7.24 -18.51
C LEU A 172 -19.97 -6.61 -17.36
N ALA A 173 -20.61 -5.78 -16.52
CA ALA A 173 -19.99 -5.21 -15.34
C ALA A 173 -19.62 -6.31 -14.32
N CYS A 174 -20.50 -7.30 -14.10
CA CYS A 174 -20.22 -8.44 -13.23
C CYS A 174 -19.07 -9.30 -13.75
N PHE A 175 -19.06 -9.66 -15.04
CA PHE A 175 -17.95 -10.40 -15.64
C PHE A 175 -16.65 -9.59 -15.66
N GLY A 176 -16.72 -8.29 -15.93
CA GLY A 176 -15.58 -7.38 -15.80
C GLY A 176 -15.03 -7.35 -14.37
N GLY A 177 -15.92 -7.34 -13.37
CA GLY A 177 -15.57 -7.47 -11.95
C GLY A 177 -14.86 -8.77 -11.63
N LEU A 178 -15.39 -9.91 -12.07
CA LEU A 178 -14.77 -11.21 -11.87
C LEU A 178 -13.40 -11.32 -12.54
N ALA A 179 -13.25 -10.81 -13.77
CA ALA A 179 -11.98 -10.78 -14.48
C ALA A 179 -10.96 -9.83 -13.81
N TYR A 180 -11.42 -8.72 -13.23
CA TYR A 180 -10.58 -7.75 -12.54
C TYR A 180 -10.17 -8.19 -11.12
N LEU A 181 -10.96 -9.04 -10.47
CA LEU A 181 -10.77 -9.46 -9.08
C LEU A 181 -9.34 -9.99 -8.79
N PRO A 182 -8.81 -11.02 -9.49
CA PRO A 182 -7.51 -11.61 -9.14
C PRO A 182 -6.31 -10.68 -9.41
N PHE A 183 -6.48 -9.70 -10.30
CA PHE A 183 -5.39 -8.80 -10.72
C PHE A 183 -5.48 -7.41 -10.11
N SER A 184 -6.41 -7.21 -9.18
CA SER A 184 -6.63 -5.92 -8.54
C SER A 184 -6.52 -6.01 -7.03
N LYS A 185 -6.73 -4.87 -6.37
CA LYS A 185 -6.85 -4.84 -4.91
C LYS A 185 -8.03 -5.67 -4.39
N MET A 186 -9.05 -5.96 -5.20
CA MET A 186 -10.23 -6.71 -4.77
C MET A 186 -9.91 -8.17 -4.39
N PHE A 187 -8.74 -8.68 -4.77
CA PHE A 187 -8.24 -9.96 -4.28
C PHE A 187 -8.09 -10.00 -2.75
N HIS A 188 -8.04 -8.84 -2.08
CA HIS A 188 -8.10 -8.74 -0.61
C HIS A 188 -9.30 -9.50 -0.01
N LEU A 189 -10.39 -9.73 -0.76
CA LEU A 189 -11.52 -10.54 -0.33
C LEU A 189 -11.09 -11.95 0.09
N LEU A 190 -10.12 -12.53 -0.61
CA LEU A 190 -9.57 -13.87 -0.33
C LEU A 190 -8.28 -13.77 0.48
N SER A 191 -7.34 -12.91 0.06
CA SER A 191 -6.02 -12.84 0.67
C SER A 191 -6.04 -12.30 2.11
N SER A 192 -6.99 -11.43 2.48
CA SER A 192 -7.09 -10.93 3.87
C SER A 192 -7.48 -12.03 4.85
N ALA A 193 -8.48 -12.85 4.50
CA ALA A 193 -8.93 -13.96 5.35
C ALA A 193 -7.82 -15.00 5.51
N LEU A 194 -7.14 -15.34 4.41
CA LEU A 194 -5.99 -16.25 4.45
C LEU A 194 -4.81 -15.68 5.25
N SER A 195 -4.51 -14.38 5.10
CA SER A 195 -3.43 -13.73 5.84
C SER A 195 -3.68 -13.74 7.33
N LEU A 196 -4.89 -13.42 7.78
CA LEU A 196 -5.29 -13.49 9.19
C LEU A 196 -5.19 -14.91 9.73
N LEU A 197 -5.71 -15.90 8.99
CA LEU A 197 -5.65 -17.31 9.39
C LEU A 197 -4.20 -17.79 9.51
N ILE A 198 -3.37 -17.56 8.50
CA ILE A 198 -1.96 -17.95 8.52
C ILE A 198 -1.23 -17.28 9.68
N ASN A 199 -1.40 -15.97 9.88
CA ASN A 199 -0.70 -15.25 10.94
C ASN A 199 -1.18 -15.61 12.36
N SER A 200 -2.38 -16.21 12.49
CA SER A 200 -2.86 -16.75 13.77
C SER A 200 -2.22 -18.08 14.16
N VAL A 201 -1.85 -18.92 13.17
CA VAL A 201 -1.30 -20.27 13.42
C VAL A 201 0.20 -20.40 13.16
N ALA A 202 0.78 -19.50 12.37
CA ALA A 202 2.16 -19.61 11.94
C ALA A 202 3.14 -19.19 13.03
N GLU A 203 3.87 -20.16 13.57
CA GLU A 203 5.10 -19.89 14.31
C GLU A 203 6.21 -19.45 13.34
N LYS A 204 6.41 -18.13 13.21
CA LYS A 204 7.31 -17.53 12.20
C LYS A 204 8.71 -18.14 12.16
N LYS A 205 9.28 -18.49 13.33
CA LYS A 205 10.62 -19.08 13.46
C LYS A 205 10.70 -20.52 12.94
N ARG A 206 9.58 -21.24 12.87
CA ARG A 206 9.50 -22.64 12.40
C ARG A 206 9.15 -22.78 10.93
N LEU A 207 8.75 -21.69 10.26
CA LEU A 207 8.43 -21.74 8.84
C LEU A 207 9.67 -22.07 8.01
N SER A 208 9.52 -22.90 6.98
CA SER A 208 10.54 -23.07 5.94
C SER A 208 10.64 -21.80 5.09
N GLU A 209 11.75 -21.66 4.36
CA GLU A 209 11.99 -20.50 3.52
C GLU A 209 10.92 -20.31 2.42
N PRO A 210 10.51 -21.35 1.66
CA PRO A 210 9.43 -21.20 0.69
C PRO A 210 8.12 -20.74 1.33
N ASN A 211 7.79 -21.25 2.52
CA ASN A 211 6.57 -20.86 3.22
C ASN A 211 6.59 -19.40 3.67
N ARG A 212 7.76 -18.89 4.09
CA ARG A 212 7.94 -17.45 4.37
C ARG A 212 7.71 -16.60 3.12
N MET A 213 8.22 -17.03 1.96
CA MET A 213 8.03 -16.28 0.71
C MET A 213 6.56 -16.25 0.30
N THR A 214 5.88 -17.40 0.33
CA THR A 214 4.45 -17.49 0.02
C THR A 214 3.61 -16.61 0.95
N ARG A 215 3.92 -16.61 2.26
CA ARG A 215 3.25 -15.75 3.23
C ARG A 215 3.41 -14.27 2.89
N ARG A 216 4.64 -13.83 2.60
CA ARG A 216 4.91 -12.43 2.24
C ARG A 216 4.23 -12.00 0.94
N ALA A 217 4.20 -12.87 -0.06
CA ALA A 217 3.47 -12.62 -1.31
C ALA A 217 1.97 -12.42 -1.04
N LEU A 218 1.37 -13.32 -0.26
CA LEU A 218 -0.03 -13.22 0.16
C LEU A 218 -0.30 -11.92 0.94
N GLU A 219 0.59 -11.52 1.84
CA GLU A 219 0.47 -10.28 2.62
C GLU A 219 0.53 -9.01 1.74
N LEU A 220 1.38 -8.99 0.71
CA LEU A 220 1.41 -7.89 -0.27
C LEU A 220 0.07 -7.79 -1.02
N ASP A 221 -0.55 -8.94 -1.32
CA ASP A 221 -1.85 -9.04 -1.98
C ASP A 221 -3.04 -8.79 -1.04
N ALA A 222 -2.86 -8.95 0.28
CA ALA A 222 -3.88 -8.69 1.31
C ALA A 222 -4.07 -7.19 1.59
N CYS A 223 -3.13 -6.35 1.18
CA CYS A 223 -3.19 -4.92 1.45
C CYS A 223 -4.43 -4.27 0.82
N THR A 224 -5.30 -3.74 1.68
CA THR A 224 -6.52 -3.02 1.27
C THR A 224 -6.29 -1.55 0.95
N HIS A 225 -5.04 -1.06 1.09
CA HIS A 225 -4.67 0.36 0.98
C HIS A 225 -5.50 1.28 1.89
N CYS A 226 -5.84 0.79 3.11
CA CYS A 226 -6.66 1.52 4.06
C CYS A 226 -5.96 2.71 4.75
N GLY A 227 -4.63 2.80 4.67
CA GLY A 227 -3.81 3.89 5.23
C GLY A 227 -3.61 3.88 6.75
N THR A 228 -4.17 2.92 7.49
CA THR A 228 -4.04 2.86 8.96
C THR A 228 -2.58 2.79 9.41
N CYS A 229 -1.76 1.99 8.71
CA CYS A 229 -0.32 1.87 8.95
C CYS A 229 0.42 3.20 8.72
N THR A 230 0.00 3.99 7.73
CA THR A 230 0.57 5.30 7.41
C THR A 230 0.22 6.35 8.46
N LEU A 231 -1.04 6.42 8.87
CA LEU A 231 -1.50 7.35 9.91
C LEU A 231 -0.80 7.14 11.26
N ARG A 232 -0.34 5.90 11.50
CA ARG A 232 0.37 5.54 12.72
C ARG A 232 1.88 5.51 12.55
N CYS A 233 2.44 5.73 11.36
CA CYS A 233 3.88 5.60 11.16
C CYS A 233 4.66 6.71 11.88
N SER A 234 5.60 6.36 12.78
CA SER A 234 6.40 7.32 13.54
C SER A 234 7.31 8.18 12.67
N VAL A 235 7.66 7.72 11.46
CA VAL A 235 8.50 8.45 10.51
C VAL A 235 7.68 9.15 9.42
N ALA A 236 6.34 9.16 9.52
CA ALA A 236 5.49 9.83 8.54
C ALA A 236 5.75 11.34 8.44
N GLN A 237 6.25 11.98 9.50
CA GLN A 237 6.55 13.41 9.48
C GLN A 237 7.76 13.74 8.57
N THR A 238 8.70 12.80 8.41
CA THR A 238 9.85 12.98 7.49
C THR A 238 9.41 13.14 6.04
N TYR A 239 8.23 12.64 5.67
CA TYR A 239 7.64 12.88 4.35
C TYR A 239 7.40 14.36 4.07
N GLU A 240 7.06 15.17 5.07
CA GLU A 240 6.80 16.60 4.87
C GLU A 240 8.05 17.34 4.37
N GLU A 241 9.23 16.92 4.81
CA GLU A 241 10.52 17.51 4.42
C GLU A 241 11.08 16.90 3.12
N ILE A 242 11.14 15.56 3.04
CA ILE A 242 11.83 14.87 1.92
C ILE A 242 10.91 14.69 0.70
N GLN A 243 9.59 14.79 0.89
CA GLN A 243 8.56 14.57 -0.14
C GLN A 243 8.68 13.21 -0.85
N ASN A 244 9.29 12.21 -0.19
CA ASN A 244 9.39 10.84 -0.69
C ASN A 244 8.22 9.97 -0.21
N ILE A 245 7.31 9.65 -1.13
CA ILE A 245 6.09 8.90 -0.83
C ILE A 245 6.35 7.48 -0.27
N HIS A 246 7.49 6.86 -0.59
CA HIS A 246 7.84 5.52 -0.12
C HIS A 246 8.25 5.48 1.36
N ILE A 247 8.30 6.63 2.05
CA ILE A 247 8.36 6.66 3.52
C ILE A 247 7.08 6.08 4.12
N LEU A 248 5.92 6.33 3.48
CA LEU A 248 4.60 5.97 3.96
C LEU A 248 4.34 4.46 3.75
N PRO A 249 4.06 3.68 4.81
CA PRO A 249 3.81 2.23 4.72
C PRO A 249 2.78 1.80 3.67
N SER A 250 1.62 2.45 3.61
CA SER A 250 0.55 2.08 2.66
C SER A 250 0.98 2.24 1.20
N GLU A 251 1.70 3.32 0.89
CA GLU A 251 2.12 3.65 -0.48
C GLU A 251 3.32 2.79 -0.91
N LYS A 252 4.20 2.49 0.04
CA LYS A 252 5.40 1.69 -0.21
C LYS A 252 5.09 0.24 -0.58
N ILE A 253 4.01 -0.36 -0.07
CA ILE A 253 3.59 -1.73 -0.45
C ILE A 253 3.42 -1.85 -1.96
N SER A 254 2.79 -0.87 -2.62
CA SER A 254 2.55 -0.93 -4.06
C SER A 254 3.85 -0.98 -4.86
N ALA A 255 4.84 -0.16 -4.49
CA ALA A 255 6.17 -0.18 -5.12
C ALA A 255 6.91 -1.50 -4.86
N ILE A 256 6.78 -2.05 -3.66
CA ILE A 256 7.37 -3.36 -3.32
C ILE A 256 6.74 -4.48 -4.13
N ARG A 257 5.43 -4.47 -4.35
CA ARG A 257 4.76 -5.48 -5.18
C ARG A 257 5.32 -5.51 -6.59
N ILE A 258 5.58 -4.33 -7.18
CA ILE A 258 6.21 -4.20 -8.50
C ILE A 258 7.65 -4.74 -8.46
N PHE A 259 8.44 -4.32 -7.47
CA PHE A 259 9.82 -4.77 -7.28
C PHE A 259 9.92 -6.30 -7.07
N ALA A 260 9.04 -6.88 -6.24
CA ALA A 260 8.98 -8.31 -5.96
C ALA A 260 8.58 -9.13 -7.19
N SER A 261 7.77 -8.57 -8.07
CA SER A 261 7.35 -9.20 -9.34
C SER A 261 8.47 -9.21 -10.40
N GLN A 262 9.71 -8.84 -10.04
CA GLN A 262 10.87 -8.67 -10.93
C GLN A 262 10.65 -7.70 -12.10
N LYS A 263 9.59 -6.88 -12.04
CA LYS A 263 9.40 -5.78 -12.98
C LYS A 263 10.38 -4.67 -12.63
N ARG A 264 11.03 -4.11 -13.66
CA ARG A 264 12.02 -3.05 -13.47
C ARG A 264 11.32 -1.77 -13.02
N LEU A 265 11.66 -1.31 -11.82
CA LEU A 265 11.44 0.09 -11.44
C LEU A 265 12.45 0.96 -12.19
N SER A 266 12.08 2.21 -12.46
CA SER A 266 13.08 3.18 -12.92
C SER A 266 14.18 3.36 -11.86
N GLU A 267 15.37 3.81 -12.27
CA GLU A 267 16.46 4.04 -11.31
C GLU A 267 16.08 5.06 -10.23
N GLU A 268 15.34 6.10 -10.60
CA GLU A 268 14.85 7.12 -9.66
C GLU A 268 13.87 6.51 -8.65
N GLU A 269 12.89 5.73 -9.11
CA GLU A 269 11.94 5.05 -8.21
C GLU A 269 12.65 4.05 -7.29
N LEU A 270 13.65 3.33 -7.79
CA LEU A 270 14.43 2.41 -6.97
C LEU A 270 15.20 3.14 -5.87
N ARG A 271 15.80 4.30 -6.17
CA ARG A 271 16.46 5.15 -5.17
C ARG A 271 15.48 5.68 -4.13
N ARG A 272 14.33 6.20 -4.56
CA ARG A 272 13.28 6.68 -3.64
C ARG A 272 12.73 5.55 -2.78
N LEU A 273 12.51 4.36 -3.35
CA LEU A 273 12.08 3.20 -2.59
C LEU A 273 13.13 2.79 -1.55
N GLN A 274 14.40 2.74 -1.94
CA GLN A 274 15.51 2.43 -1.04
C GLN A 274 15.60 3.43 0.12
N GLU A 275 15.59 4.74 -0.17
CA GLU A 275 15.58 5.80 0.85
C GLU A 275 14.37 5.65 1.80
N GLY A 276 13.17 5.47 1.25
CA GLY A 276 11.94 5.34 2.05
C GLY A 276 11.89 4.07 2.91
N VAL A 277 12.52 2.98 2.48
CA VAL A 277 12.66 1.74 3.28
C VAL A 277 13.71 1.92 4.37
N TYR A 278 14.81 2.62 4.07
CA TYR A 278 15.91 2.84 5.01
C TYR A 278 15.57 3.75 6.17
N LEU A 279 14.71 4.75 5.94
CA LEU A 279 14.23 5.66 6.99
C LEU A 279 13.30 4.99 8.02
N CYS A 280 12.86 3.75 7.79
CA CYS A 280 12.04 3.03 8.77
C CYS A 280 12.83 2.73 10.06
N THR A 281 12.31 3.20 11.20
CA THR A 281 12.89 3.01 12.54
C THR A 281 12.60 1.65 13.17
N ASN A 282 11.91 0.74 12.46
CA ASN A 282 11.58 -0.60 12.97
C ASN A 282 10.80 -0.59 14.29
N CYS A 283 9.89 0.39 14.48
CA CYS A 283 9.11 0.53 15.72
C CYS A 283 7.87 -0.39 15.82
N TYR A 284 7.64 -1.29 14.84
CA TYR A 284 6.54 -2.27 14.78
C TYR A 284 5.10 -1.74 14.75
N ARG A 285 4.88 -0.45 14.98
CA ARG A 285 3.54 0.14 15.10
C ARG A 285 2.66 -0.12 13.89
N CYS A 286 3.23 -0.11 12.68
CA CYS A 286 2.50 -0.39 11.45
C CYS A 286 2.00 -1.84 11.35
N THR A 287 2.77 -2.82 11.81
CA THR A 287 2.36 -4.24 11.89
C THR A 287 1.19 -4.41 12.87
N VAL A 288 1.32 -3.83 14.07
CA VAL A 288 0.32 -4.01 15.14
C VAL A 288 -1.05 -3.45 14.77
N VAL A 289 -1.10 -2.34 14.03
CA VAL A 289 -2.37 -1.66 13.69
C VAL A 289 -2.99 -2.15 12.38
N CYS A 290 -2.39 -3.13 11.70
CA CYS A 290 -2.88 -3.60 10.41
C CYS A 290 -4.17 -4.43 10.60
N PRO A 291 -5.33 -4.00 10.05
CA PRO A 291 -6.61 -4.69 10.28
C PRO A 291 -6.68 -6.06 9.58
N VAL A 292 -5.84 -6.29 8.57
CA VAL A 292 -5.75 -7.55 7.82
C VAL A 292 -4.53 -8.37 8.23
N GLY A 293 -3.88 -8.03 9.34
CA GLY A 293 -2.84 -8.84 9.96
C GLY A 293 -1.50 -8.92 9.23
N ILE A 294 -1.21 -8.02 8.27
CA ILE A 294 0.06 -8.03 7.52
C ILE A 294 1.24 -7.74 8.45
N ASP A 295 2.26 -8.61 8.40
CA ASP A 295 3.54 -8.39 9.08
C ASP A 295 4.46 -7.44 8.31
N LEU A 296 4.13 -6.15 8.39
CA LEU A 296 4.88 -5.10 7.70
C LEU A 296 6.36 -5.06 8.08
N GLN A 297 6.71 -5.37 9.33
CA GLN A 297 8.09 -5.37 9.78
C GLN A 297 8.94 -6.45 9.09
N ASP A 298 8.40 -7.66 8.98
CA ASP A 298 9.03 -8.74 8.21
C ASP A 298 9.20 -8.29 6.74
N LEU A 299 8.16 -7.72 6.13
CA LEU A 299 8.25 -7.19 4.76
C LEU A 299 9.35 -6.11 4.62
N TRP A 300 9.39 -5.10 5.50
CA TRP A 300 10.38 -4.02 5.43
C TRP A 300 11.81 -4.51 5.56
N PHE A 301 12.06 -5.43 6.49
CA PHE A 301 13.39 -5.95 6.72
C PHE A 301 13.91 -6.70 5.49
N ASN A 302 13.08 -7.56 4.91
CA ASN A 302 13.51 -8.37 3.77
C ASN A 302 13.66 -7.55 2.50
N VAL A 303 12.76 -6.61 2.26
CA VAL A 303 12.88 -5.67 1.14
C VAL A 303 14.13 -4.81 1.30
N ARG A 304 14.46 -4.36 2.52
CA ARG A 304 15.69 -3.61 2.80
C ARG A 304 16.93 -4.41 2.40
N GLU A 305 17.04 -5.67 2.83
CA GLU A 305 18.19 -6.51 2.46
C GLU A 305 18.25 -6.80 0.96
N MET A 306 17.11 -7.02 0.30
CA MET A 306 17.07 -7.18 -1.15
C MET A 306 17.55 -5.91 -1.89
N LEU A 307 17.13 -4.73 -1.42
CA LEU A 307 17.54 -3.45 -1.99
C LEU A 307 19.02 -3.15 -1.74
N LEU A 308 19.58 -3.56 -0.60
CA LEU A 308 21.03 -3.46 -0.39
C LEU A 308 21.86 -4.27 -1.38
N GLN A 309 21.36 -5.44 -1.77
CA GLN A 309 22.06 -6.27 -2.72
C GLN A 309 21.87 -5.79 -4.16
N LYS A 310 20.65 -5.46 -4.55
CA LYS A 310 20.33 -5.16 -5.96
C LYS A 310 20.33 -3.67 -6.29
N GLY A 311 20.21 -2.82 -5.28
CA GLY A 311 20.10 -1.38 -5.42
C GLY A 311 21.45 -0.67 -5.34
N PHE A 312 21.38 0.59 -4.93
CA PHE A 312 22.51 1.50 -4.87
C PHE A 312 23.26 1.36 -3.55
N PRO A 313 24.55 1.74 -3.47
CA PRO A 313 25.27 1.82 -2.21
C PRO A 313 24.51 2.71 -1.21
N GLU A 314 24.00 2.12 -0.14
CA GLU A 314 23.36 2.83 0.96
C GLU A 314 24.41 3.14 2.02
N TYR A 315 24.64 4.42 2.33
CA TYR A 315 25.70 4.80 3.26
C TYR A 315 25.27 4.69 4.72
N LEU A 316 23.96 4.73 5.00
CA LEU A 316 23.44 4.58 6.35
C LEU A 316 23.77 3.22 6.97
N VAL A 317 24.10 2.20 6.16
CA VAL A 317 24.62 0.90 6.63
C VAL A 317 25.93 1.01 7.42
N LEU A 318 26.71 2.06 7.19
CA LEU A 318 27.96 2.35 7.89
C LEU A 318 27.74 3.13 9.19
N SER A 319 26.50 3.51 9.51
CA SER A 319 26.18 4.21 10.75
C SER A 319 25.80 3.22 11.87
N PRO A 320 26.03 3.58 13.14
CA PRO A 320 25.53 2.80 14.29
C PRO A 320 24.00 2.59 14.28
N LEU A 321 23.24 3.44 13.57
CA LEU A 321 21.79 3.32 13.41
C LEU A 321 21.37 2.06 12.63
N SER A 322 22.32 1.37 11.99
CA SER A 322 22.10 0.07 11.34
C SER A 322 22.16 -1.13 12.29
N TYR A 323 22.20 -0.90 13.60
CA TYR A 323 22.25 -1.96 14.63
C TYR A 323 21.17 -3.04 14.46
N TYR A 324 19.95 -2.66 14.08
CA TYR A 324 18.87 -3.61 13.81
C TYR A 324 19.28 -4.64 12.75
N ARG A 325 20.01 -4.24 11.70
CA ARG A 325 20.52 -5.18 10.68
C ARG A 325 21.50 -6.19 11.29
N GLY A 326 22.38 -5.74 12.16
CA GLY A 326 23.34 -6.59 12.87
C GLY A 326 22.67 -7.59 13.81
N LEU A 327 21.68 -7.14 14.59
CA LEU A 327 20.89 -8.00 15.47
C LEU A 327 20.15 -9.11 14.71
N MET A 328 19.66 -8.78 13.52
CA MET A 328 18.84 -9.69 12.71
C MET A 328 19.66 -10.56 11.75
N LYS A 329 21.00 -10.60 11.91
CA LYS A 329 21.92 -11.35 11.02
C LYS A 329 21.56 -12.83 10.88
N GLY A 330 20.98 -13.45 11.90
CA GLY A 330 20.54 -14.86 11.84
C GLY A 330 19.22 -15.11 11.11
N GLU A 331 18.43 -14.06 10.85
CA GLU A 331 17.08 -14.16 10.28
C GLU A 331 17.00 -13.73 8.81
N THR A 332 18.10 -13.24 8.24
CA THR A 332 18.16 -12.76 6.84
C THR A 332 18.14 -13.90 5.83
N LEU A 333 17.35 -13.74 4.76
CA LEU A 333 17.41 -14.55 3.53
C LEU A 333 18.80 -14.60 2.89
N LEU A 334 19.55 -13.52 3.06
CA LEU A 334 20.78 -13.24 2.34
C LEU A 334 21.94 -13.42 3.30
N LYS A 335 22.68 -14.51 3.11
CA LYS A 335 23.81 -14.90 3.98
C LYS A 335 25.00 -13.94 3.95
N ASP A 336 25.00 -13.00 3.01
CA ASP A 336 26.09 -12.07 2.78
C ASP A 336 25.90 -10.72 3.48
N TYR A 337 26.16 -10.73 4.80
CA TYR A 337 26.13 -9.54 5.63
C TYR A 337 27.19 -8.48 5.25
N PRO A 338 28.46 -8.86 4.94
CA PRO A 338 29.52 -7.88 4.68
C PRO A 338 29.37 -7.08 3.38
N THR A 339 28.87 -7.71 2.30
CA THR A 339 28.90 -7.08 0.96
C THR A 339 28.28 -5.68 0.89
N PRO A 340 27.08 -5.41 1.46
CA PRO A 340 26.55 -4.05 1.45
C PRO A 340 27.43 -3.01 2.16
N LEU A 341 28.11 -3.40 3.24
CA LEU A 341 29.06 -2.52 3.95
C LEU A 341 30.27 -2.23 3.07
N LEU A 342 30.84 -3.27 2.46
CA LEU A 342 31.99 -3.15 1.56
C LEU A 342 31.66 -2.26 0.36
N ARG A 343 30.51 -2.48 -0.30
CA ARG A 343 30.06 -1.65 -1.43
C ARG A 343 29.88 -0.18 -1.05
N ALA A 344 29.36 0.10 0.14
CA ALA A 344 29.24 1.47 0.64
C ALA A 344 30.61 2.13 0.84
N ARG A 345 31.55 1.42 1.48
CA ARG A 345 32.94 1.88 1.66
C ARG A 345 33.67 2.08 0.34
N GLU A 346 33.58 1.12 -0.57
CA GLU A 346 34.19 1.21 -1.91
C GLU A 346 33.65 2.40 -2.70
N ALA A 347 32.35 2.69 -2.61
CA ALA A 347 31.76 3.86 -3.25
C ALA A 347 32.33 5.19 -2.72
N ILE A 348 32.68 5.26 -1.44
CA ILE A 348 33.36 6.42 -0.83
C ILE A 348 34.83 6.46 -1.25
N LEU A 349 35.54 5.33 -1.12
CA LEU A 349 36.95 5.19 -1.49
C LEU A 349 37.21 5.46 -2.98
N ALA A 350 36.24 5.16 -3.84
CA ALA A 350 36.33 5.48 -5.27
C ALA A 350 36.58 6.97 -5.52
N GLN A 351 36.11 7.84 -4.62
CA GLN A 351 36.26 9.29 -4.68
C GLN A 351 37.50 9.83 -3.93
N CYS A 352 38.28 8.95 -3.29
CA CYS A 352 39.45 9.30 -2.48
C CYS A 352 40.74 8.87 -3.21
N GLY A 353 41.29 9.74 -4.06
CA GLY A 353 42.45 9.42 -4.90
C GLY A 353 43.74 9.21 -4.10
N LEU A 354 43.94 9.98 -3.03
CA LEU A 354 45.15 9.88 -2.19
C LEU A 354 45.28 8.54 -1.45
N MET A 355 44.17 7.81 -1.24
CA MET A 355 44.22 6.48 -0.62
C MET A 355 44.73 5.38 -1.58
N LYS A 356 44.72 5.65 -2.89
CA LYS A 356 45.12 4.67 -3.93
C LYS A 356 46.58 4.80 -4.33
N GLU A 357 47.16 5.99 -4.22
CA GLU A 357 48.50 6.31 -4.70
C GLU A 357 49.42 6.64 -3.51
N LYS A 358 49.90 5.61 -2.79
CA LYS A 358 50.74 5.78 -1.58
C LYS A 358 52.05 6.53 -1.83
N GLU A 359 52.53 6.54 -3.06
CA GLU A 359 53.80 7.19 -3.46
C GLU A 359 53.61 8.65 -3.93
N LYS A 360 52.36 9.13 -3.98
CA LYS A 360 52.08 10.48 -4.47
C LYS A 360 52.54 11.53 -3.45
N VAL A 361 53.40 12.44 -3.89
CA VAL A 361 53.79 13.61 -3.09
C VAL A 361 52.58 14.53 -2.91
N ILE A 362 52.27 14.85 -1.65
CA ILE A 362 51.12 15.68 -1.29
C ILE A 362 51.58 17.14 -1.07
N PRO A 363 51.10 18.10 -1.87
CA PRO A 363 51.35 19.51 -1.59
C PRO A 363 50.53 19.95 -0.38
N LEU A 364 51.20 20.39 0.70
CA LEU A 364 50.54 20.89 1.91
C LEU A 364 49.99 22.31 1.76
N THR A 365 50.31 22.99 0.65
CA THR A 365 49.94 24.38 0.38
C THR A 365 49.61 24.59 -1.10
N PRO A 366 48.52 25.31 -1.45
CA PRO A 366 47.50 25.84 -0.56
C PRO A 366 46.57 24.74 -0.01
N PRO A 367 46.12 24.85 1.26
CA PRO A 367 45.19 23.88 1.84
C PRO A 367 43.82 23.93 1.14
N ASP A 368 43.08 22.82 1.16
CA ASP A 368 41.69 22.73 0.70
C ASP A 368 40.77 23.52 1.66
N ARG A 369 40.75 24.86 1.48
CA ARG A 369 39.96 25.79 2.28
C ARG A 369 38.45 25.49 2.22
N PRO A 370 37.84 25.14 1.07
CA PRO A 370 36.44 24.73 1.02
C PRO A 370 36.12 23.55 1.94
N PHE A 371 36.96 22.50 1.93
CA PHE A 371 36.79 21.35 2.83
C PHE A 371 36.88 21.75 4.30
N GLN A 372 37.90 22.52 4.68
CA GLN A 372 38.08 22.96 6.06
C GLN A 372 36.96 23.89 6.55
N THR A 373 36.48 24.77 5.67
CA THR A 373 35.35 25.67 5.97
C THR A 373 34.04 24.88 6.10
N GLY A 374 33.87 23.82 5.31
CA GLY A 374 32.70 22.94 5.35
C GLY A 374 32.49 22.21 6.67
N LEU A 375 33.55 22.05 7.48
CA LEU A 375 33.47 21.49 8.84
C LEU A 375 32.87 22.48 9.87
N GLY A 376 32.56 23.70 9.45
CA GLY A 376 31.99 24.75 10.29
C GLY A 376 30.47 24.70 10.49
N LEU A 377 29.78 23.67 9.99
CA LEU A 377 28.33 23.54 10.07
C LEU A 377 27.84 23.12 11.47
N SER A 378 28.64 22.35 12.21
CA SER A 378 28.46 22.16 13.65
C SER A 378 29.25 23.22 14.42
N ALA A 379 28.61 23.90 15.37
CA ALA A 379 29.27 24.88 16.24
C ALA A 379 30.45 24.27 17.03
N GLN A 380 30.45 22.94 17.23
CA GLN A 380 31.42 22.21 18.05
C GLN A 380 32.60 21.66 17.22
N ALA A 381 32.42 21.43 15.92
CA ALA A 381 33.43 20.78 15.07
C ALA A 381 34.58 21.71 14.63
N LYS A 382 34.63 22.98 15.05
CA LYS A 382 35.65 23.94 14.58
C LYS A 382 36.99 23.88 15.33
N ASN A 383 37.09 23.13 16.42
CA ASN A 383 38.27 23.16 17.29
C ASN A 383 39.32 22.08 16.98
N PHE A 384 39.22 21.35 15.86
CA PHE A 384 40.26 20.38 15.46
C PHE A 384 41.66 21.02 15.31
N SER A 385 41.72 22.31 14.99
CA SER A 385 42.97 23.05 14.79
C SER A 385 43.79 23.28 16.06
N VAL A 386 43.19 23.15 17.25
CA VAL A 386 43.93 23.24 18.54
C VAL A 386 44.55 21.91 18.97
N CYS A 387 44.38 20.85 18.18
CA CYS A 387 45.00 19.55 18.45
C CYS A 387 46.54 19.66 18.41
N PHE A 388 47.20 19.37 19.54
CA PHE A 388 48.67 19.29 19.61
C PHE A 388 49.24 17.86 19.47
N GLY A 389 48.38 16.87 19.19
CA GLY A 389 48.83 15.52 18.87
C GLY A 389 49.21 14.62 20.06
N CYS A 390 48.64 14.83 21.25
CA CYS A 390 48.88 13.98 22.44
C CYS A 390 48.44 12.51 22.32
N GLN A 391 47.67 12.15 21.29
CA GLN A 391 47.17 10.80 21.01
C GLN A 391 46.19 10.22 22.05
N THR A 392 45.77 10.97 23.08
CA THR A 392 44.79 10.49 24.07
C THR A 392 43.54 9.92 23.41
N CYS A 393 43.02 10.58 22.37
CA CYS A 393 41.85 10.12 21.62
C CYS A 393 42.03 8.75 20.95
N THR A 394 43.26 8.32 20.70
CA THR A 394 43.60 7.00 20.15
C THR A 394 43.76 5.98 21.25
N THR A 395 44.45 6.31 22.34
CA THR A 395 44.66 5.40 23.47
C THR A 395 43.36 5.02 24.17
N VAL A 396 42.42 5.97 24.31
CA VAL A 396 41.12 5.70 24.95
C VAL A 396 40.08 5.11 23.99
N CYS A 397 40.41 4.94 22.70
CA CYS A 397 39.43 4.51 21.72
C CYS A 397 39.21 2.99 21.78
N PRO A 398 37.98 2.51 22.06
CA PRO A 398 37.70 1.08 22.11
C PRO A 398 37.79 0.41 20.74
N VAL A 399 37.58 1.16 19.66
CA VAL A 399 37.73 0.64 18.28
C VAL A 399 39.20 0.36 17.97
N VAL A 400 40.10 1.26 18.35
CA VAL A 400 41.55 1.08 18.17
C VAL A 400 42.04 -0.09 19.02
N ALA A 401 41.56 -0.21 20.25
CA ALA A 401 41.94 -1.27 21.18
C ALA A 401 41.55 -2.69 20.72
N ASN A 402 40.62 -2.83 19.76
CA ASN A 402 40.21 -4.14 19.23
C ASN A 402 41.23 -4.77 18.26
N TYR A 403 42.30 -4.06 17.90
CA TYR A 403 43.26 -4.52 16.91
C TYR A 403 44.69 -4.42 17.44
N GLU A 404 45.50 -5.46 17.19
CA GLU A 404 46.94 -5.43 17.49
C GLU A 404 47.67 -4.40 16.60
N ASN A 405 47.33 -4.37 15.31
CA ASN A 405 47.87 -3.42 14.32
C ASN A 405 46.76 -2.52 13.77
N PRO A 406 46.29 -1.53 14.55
CA PRO A 406 45.07 -0.79 14.21
C PRO A 406 45.19 0.04 12.93
N GLN A 407 46.37 0.57 12.59
CA GLN A 407 46.56 1.36 11.36
C GLN A 407 46.37 0.54 10.08
N GLU A 408 46.70 -0.76 10.08
CA GLU A 408 46.52 -1.61 8.90
C GLU A 408 45.03 -1.83 8.60
N VAL A 409 44.21 -1.94 9.64
CA VAL A 409 42.77 -2.20 9.51
C VAL A 409 41.99 -0.90 9.35
N LEU A 410 42.34 0.13 10.13
CA LEU A 410 41.58 1.37 10.25
C LEU A 410 42.03 2.47 9.28
N GLY A 411 43.25 2.34 8.72
CA GLY A 411 43.91 3.39 7.96
C GLY A 411 44.51 4.44 8.89
N LEU A 412 43.73 5.47 9.23
CA LEU A 412 44.13 6.51 10.17
C LEU A 412 43.53 6.26 11.57
N LEU A 413 44.29 6.61 12.59
CA LEU A 413 43.83 6.66 13.98
C LEU A 413 43.16 8.02 14.27
N PRO A 414 42.34 8.15 15.34
CA PRO A 414 41.61 9.39 15.62
C PRO A 414 42.44 10.67 15.60
N HIS A 415 43.64 10.68 16.22
CA HIS A 415 44.52 11.86 16.19
C HIS A 415 45.04 12.18 14.78
N GLN A 416 45.31 11.15 13.97
CA GLN A 416 45.77 11.31 12.59
C GLN A 416 44.67 11.88 11.69
N ILE A 417 43.40 11.53 11.95
CA ILE A 417 42.27 12.16 11.26
C ILE A 417 42.17 13.65 11.61
N MET A 418 42.39 14.05 12.86
CA MET A 418 42.42 15.48 13.23
C MET A 418 43.51 16.23 12.47
N HIS A 419 44.71 15.65 12.36
CA HIS A 419 45.81 16.25 11.60
C HIS A 419 45.52 16.28 10.09
N ALA A 420 45.02 15.18 9.51
CA ALA A 420 44.62 15.15 8.10
C ALA A 420 43.57 16.24 7.80
N THR A 421 42.65 16.47 8.74
CA THR A 421 41.65 17.53 8.67
C THR A 421 42.28 18.93 8.72
N ALA A 422 43.19 19.16 9.68
CA ALA A 422 43.93 20.41 9.81
C ALA A 422 44.82 20.74 8.60
N LEU A 423 45.29 19.71 7.88
CA LEU A 423 46.07 19.84 6.65
C LEU A 423 45.21 19.90 5.37
N GLY A 424 43.89 19.75 5.48
CA GLY A 424 42.98 19.77 4.34
C GLY A 424 43.02 18.49 3.49
N LEU A 425 43.54 17.39 4.03
CA LEU A 425 43.70 16.10 3.34
C LEU A 425 42.40 15.28 3.37
N ARG A 426 41.36 15.83 2.72
CA ARG A 426 40.00 15.26 2.68
C ARG A 426 39.97 13.78 2.32
N ASP A 427 40.69 13.38 1.27
CA ASP A 427 40.67 12.01 0.76
C ASP A 427 41.17 10.99 1.79
N LEU A 428 42.17 11.35 2.61
CA LEU A 428 42.67 10.50 3.70
C LEU A 428 41.66 10.41 4.84
N ALA A 429 41.02 11.53 5.19
CA ALA A 429 40.00 11.57 6.23
C ALA A 429 38.76 10.74 5.85
N PHE A 430 38.24 10.93 4.63
CA PHE A 430 37.04 10.23 4.14
C PHE A 430 37.25 8.75 3.91
N GLY A 431 38.44 8.37 3.42
CA GLY A 431 38.78 6.99 3.08
C GLY A 431 39.20 6.12 4.26
N SER A 432 39.47 6.70 5.43
CA SER A 432 39.85 5.92 6.61
C SER A 432 38.67 5.11 7.16
N ASN A 433 38.90 3.82 7.42
CA ASN A 433 37.91 2.95 8.07
C ASN A 433 37.59 3.43 9.49
N MET A 434 38.53 4.01 10.24
CA MET A 434 38.26 4.60 11.57
C MET A 434 37.14 5.63 11.56
N LEU A 435 37.01 6.43 10.48
CA LEU A 435 35.89 7.35 10.34
C LEU A 435 34.57 6.59 10.44
N TRP A 436 34.42 5.51 9.67
CA TRP A 436 33.18 4.73 9.56
C TRP A 436 32.96 3.77 10.72
N ASP A 437 34.02 3.24 11.32
CA ASP A 437 33.99 2.31 12.46
C ASP A 437 33.83 3.03 13.81
N CYS A 438 33.88 4.37 13.84
CA CYS A 438 33.64 5.16 15.03
C CYS A 438 32.26 4.86 15.66
N LEU A 439 32.28 4.38 16.90
CA LEU A 439 31.11 4.05 17.71
C LEU A 439 30.34 5.27 18.25
N THR A 440 30.86 6.48 18.06
CA THR A 440 30.27 7.73 18.59
C THR A 440 30.03 7.67 20.11
N CYS A 441 30.98 7.09 20.86
CA CYS A 441 30.89 6.94 22.32
C CYS A 441 31.43 8.13 23.13
N TYR A 442 31.97 9.17 22.47
CA TYR A 442 32.48 10.42 23.07
C TYR A 442 33.70 10.31 24.01
N GLN A 443 34.19 9.11 24.34
CA GLN A 443 35.37 8.95 25.22
C GLN A 443 36.60 9.75 24.77
N CYS A 444 36.88 9.80 23.46
CA CYS A 444 38.02 10.54 22.92
C CYS A 444 37.90 12.07 23.09
N GLN A 445 36.67 12.56 23.17
CA GLN A 445 36.35 13.99 23.32
C GLN A 445 36.38 14.39 24.79
N GLU A 446 35.78 13.58 25.66
CA GLU A 446 35.78 13.81 27.12
C GLU A 446 37.19 13.81 27.71
N GLN A 447 38.08 12.98 27.16
CA GLN A 447 39.46 12.86 27.64
C GLN A 447 40.44 13.79 26.91
N CYS A 448 39.98 14.65 26.01
CA CYS A 448 40.87 15.52 25.26
C CYS A 448 41.39 16.68 26.14
N PRO A 449 42.71 16.82 26.38
CA PRO A 449 43.24 17.90 27.21
C PRO A 449 43.10 19.30 26.59
N GLN A 450 42.89 19.41 25.27
CA GLN A 450 42.59 20.67 24.58
C GLN A 450 41.09 20.89 24.35
N GLY A 451 40.24 19.95 24.80
CA GLY A 451 38.80 20.00 24.55
C GLY A 451 38.41 19.85 23.08
N VAL A 452 39.24 19.23 22.24
CA VAL A 452 38.90 18.96 20.83
C VAL A 452 37.66 18.08 20.76
N ALA A 453 36.66 18.50 19.99
CA ALA A 453 35.40 17.79 19.80
C ALA A 453 35.56 16.66 18.78
N VAL A 454 36.45 15.71 19.06
CA VAL A 454 36.88 14.67 18.11
C VAL A 454 35.68 13.89 17.55
N THR A 455 34.70 13.56 18.38
CA THR A 455 33.53 12.77 17.93
C THR A 455 32.64 13.59 17.00
N ASP A 456 32.41 14.87 17.32
CA ASP A 456 31.63 15.78 16.49
C ASP A 456 32.30 16.04 15.14
N VAL A 457 33.62 16.19 15.12
CA VAL A 457 34.40 16.32 13.87
C VAL A 457 34.25 15.07 13.00
N LEU A 458 34.34 13.86 13.58
CA LEU A 458 34.12 12.62 12.82
C LEU A 458 32.67 12.54 12.29
N TYR A 459 31.68 13.01 13.04
CA TYR A 459 30.29 13.05 12.58
C TYR A 459 30.11 13.98 11.37
N GLU A 460 30.68 15.18 11.42
CA GLU A 460 30.68 16.12 10.28
C GLU A 460 31.42 15.56 9.06
N LEU A 461 32.57 14.91 9.27
CA LEU A 461 33.32 14.25 8.19
C LEU A 461 32.49 13.16 7.50
N LYS A 462 31.73 12.34 8.24
CA LYS A 462 30.81 11.35 7.65
C LYS A 462 29.77 12.03 6.75
N ASN A 463 29.16 13.12 7.22
CA ASN A 463 28.14 13.85 6.47
C ASN A 463 28.71 14.54 5.22
N LEU A 464 29.90 15.12 5.32
CA LEU A 464 30.61 15.72 4.19
C LEU A 464 31.02 14.67 3.15
N ALA A 465 31.52 13.51 3.59
CA ALA A 465 31.87 12.41 2.70
C ALA A 465 30.66 11.93 1.89
N ILE A 466 29.51 11.75 2.53
CA ILE A 466 28.28 11.33 1.85
C ILE A 466 27.80 12.41 0.86
N ARG A 467 27.79 13.68 1.26
CA ARG A 467 27.43 14.80 0.36
C ARG A 467 28.31 14.83 -0.88
N TYR A 468 29.63 14.74 -0.69
CA TYR A 468 30.60 14.76 -1.78
C TYR A 468 30.39 13.61 -2.78
N VAL A 469 30.13 12.39 -2.28
CA VAL A 469 29.86 11.23 -3.15
C VAL A 469 28.52 11.37 -3.89
N ARG A 470 27.50 11.99 -3.27
CA ARG A 470 26.21 12.26 -3.90
C ARG A 470 26.30 13.33 -4.98
N GLU A 471 26.98 14.44 -4.72
CA GLU A 471 27.14 15.56 -5.64
C GLU A 471 27.90 15.17 -6.92
N LYS A 472 28.91 14.30 -6.82
CA LYS A 472 29.64 13.78 -8.00
C LYS A 472 28.88 12.73 -8.81
N ARG A 473 27.78 12.19 -8.28
CA ARG A 473 26.93 11.19 -8.96
C ARG A 473 25.67 11.80 -9.56
N ALA A 474 25.32 13.03 -9.18
CA ALA A 474 24.29 13.86 -9.81
C ALA A 474 24.87 14.52 -11.06
#